data_AF-A0A497DDW2-F1
#
_entry.id   AF-A0A497DDW2-F1
#
_cell.length_a   1.000
_cell.length_b   1.000
_cell.length_c   1.000
_cell.angle_alpha   90.00
_cell.angle_beta   90.00
_cell.angle_gamma   90.00
#
_symmetry.space_group_name_H-M   'P 1'
#
loop_
_entity.id
_entity.type
_entity.pdbx_description
1 polymer ?
#
loop_
_entity_poly.entity_id
_entity_poly.type
_entity_poly.pdbx_seq_one_letter_code
_entity_poly.pdbx_strand_id
1 'polypeptide(L)'
;MPDNELFHEYAVLMTKENGYTYGSASTTIYPTNGDANDWMYGEQETKNKIFAYTPEVGSSNDGFWPSPSRIVPLCQEQMWQNITAARLVGKYAKAADASPMISSEDAGYLKYSIKRLGLTECDTFKVFIEPLDSSLLTVGGTKNHVNMALLQTDNDSISLRFQLNSDTYVEGDGFYIF
;
A
#
# COMPACT_ATOMS: atom_id res chain seq x y z
N MET A 1 -14.54 15.08 -9.66
CA MET A 1 -14.32 14.31 -10.91
C MET A 1 -14.65 12.84 -10.67
N PRO A 2 -15.10 12.08 -11.68
CA PRO A 2 -15.54 10.68 -11.53
C PRO A 2 -14.53 9.77 -10.82
N ASP A 3 -13.23 9.96 -11.10
CA ASP A 3 -12.16 9.11 -10.54
C ASP A 3 -11.43 9.76 -9.34
N ASN A 4 -12.07 10.71 -8.64
CA ASN A 4 -11.43 11.46 -7.54
C ASN A 4 -10.94 10.56 -6.40
N GLU A 5 -11.70 9.50 -6.07
CA GLU A 5 -11.32 8.54 -5.03
C GLU A 5 -10.04 7.79 -5.41
N LEU A 6 -9.92 7.37 -6.67
CA LEU A 6 -8.73 6.69 -7.18
C LEU A 6 -7.51 7.62 -7.15
N PHE A 7 -7.67 8.88 -7.59
CA PHE A 7 -6.62 9.89 -7.50
C PHE A 7 -6.13 10.07 -6.06
N HIS A 8 -7.07 10.17 -5.11
CA HIS A 8 -6.77 10.33 -3.70
C HIS A 8 -6.00 9.13 -3.13
N GLU A 9 -6.50 7.91 -3.35
CA GLU A 9 -5.87 6.68 -2.88
C GLU A 9 -4.44 6.51 -3.42
N TYR A 10 -4.24 6.80 -4.70
CA TYR A 10 -2.92 6.73 -5.32
C TYR A 10 -1.98 7.80 -4.78
N ALA A 11 -2.47 9.01 -4.56
CA ALA A 11 -1.68 10.08 -3.98
C ALA A 11 -1.20 9.73 -2.56
N VAL A 12 -2.09 9.22 -1.71
CA VAL A 12 -1.76 8.73 -0.35
C VAL A 12 -0.66 7.67 -0.40
N LEU A 13 -0.75 6.72 -1.34
CA LEU A 13 0.24 5.66 -1.48
C LEU A 13 1.59 6.17 -1.99
N MET A 14 1.57 7.06 -2.99
CA MET A 14 2.78 7.59 -3.62
C MET A 14 3.55 8.54 -2.70
N THR A 15 2.88 9.30 -1.83
CA THR A 15 3.53 10.25 -0.92
C THR A 15 3.89 9.68 0.45
N LYS A 16 3.59 8.38 0.69
CA LYS A 16 3.79 7.72 1.99
C LYS A 16 5.18 7.92 2.61
N GLU A 17 6.23 7.87 1.79
CA GLU A 17 7.63 7.94 2.28
C GLU A 17 8.27 9.32 2.10
N ASN A 18 7.84 10.13 1.13
CA ASN A 18 8.40 11.48 0.92
C ASN A 18 7.62 12.58 1.68
N GLY A 19 6.43 12.27 2.21
CA GLY A 19 5.63 13.19 3.01
C GLY A 19 5.10 14.40 2.24
N TYR A 20 5.10 14.36 0.91
CA TYR A 20 4.64 15.48 0.10
C TYR A 20 3.14 15.73 0.32
N THR A 21 2.78 17.01 0.40
CA THR A 21 1.38 17.44 0.36
C THR A 21 0.77 17.04 -0.97
N TYR A 22 -0.41 16.43 -0.94
CA TYR A 22 -1.12 15.99 -2.14
C TYR A 22 -2.53 16.57 -2.21
N GLY A 23 -3.08 16.60 -3.42
CA GLY A 23 -4.41 17.12 -3.71
C GLY A 23 -4.48 17.65 -5.13
N SER A 24 -5.63 18.19 -5.51
CA SER A 24 -5.75 18.90 -6.80
C SER A 24 -4.91 20.16 -6.78
N ALA A 25 -4.39 20.57 -7.95
CA ALA A 25 -3.60 21.80 -8.08
C ALA A 25 -4.31 23.02 -7.46
N SER A 26 -5.62 23.15 -7.67
CA SER A 26 -6.46 24.23 -7.15
C SER A 26 -6.52 24.33 -5.62
N THR A 27 -6.30 23.23 -4.91
CA THR A 27 -6.33 23.15 -3.44
C THR A 27 -4.95 23.14 -2.81
N THR A 28 -3.95 22.63 -3.54
CA THR A 28 -2.61 22.38 -3.01
C THR A 28 -1.61 23.47 -3.40
N ILE A 29 -1.83 24.15 -4.52
CA ILE A 29 -0.93 25.20 -5.03
C ILE A 29 -1.75 26.45 -5.41
N TYR A 30 -2.40 26.44 -6.58
CA TYR A 30 -3.33 27.47 -7.07
C TYR A 30 -4.17 26.90 -8.23
N PRO A 31 -5.33 27.50 -8.56
CA PRO A 31 -6.13 27.06 -9.70
C PRO A 31 -5.38 27.19 -11.02
N THR A 32 -5.31 26.10 -11.77
CA THR A 32 -4.77 26.02 -13.13
C THR A 32 -5.86 25.57 -14.09
N ASN A 33 -5.71 25.89 -15.38
CA ASN A 33 -6.56 25.38 -16.45
C ASN A 33 -5.69 25.14 -17.69
N GLY A 34 -5.70 23.91 -18.21
CA GLY A 34 -4.97 23.51 -19.41
C GLY A 34 -3.53 23.07 -19.15
N ASP A 35 -3.23 22.59 -17.94
CA ASP A 35 -1.95 21.95 -17.68
C ASP A 35 -1.86 20.56 -18.35
N ALA A 36 -0.70 19.91 -18.24
CA ALA A 36 -0.52 18.58 -18.82
C ALA A 36 -1.47 17.54 -18.21
N ASN A 37 -1.75 17.61 -16.90
CA ASN A 37 -2.62 16.65 -16.23
C ASN A 37 -4.07 16.78 -16.70
N ASP A 38 -4.57 18.01 -16.87
CA ASP A 38 -5.90 18.30 -17.40
C ASP A 38 -6.11 17.63 -18.77
N TRP A 39 -5.13 17.76 -19.68
CA TRP A 39 -5.20 17.12 -21.00
C TRP A 39 -5.04 15.59 -20.92
N MET A 40 -4.10 15.10 -20.10
CA MET A 40 -3.86 13.66 -19.94
C MET A 40 -5.10 12.92 -19.42
N TYR A 41 -5.85 13.51 -18.50
CA TYR A 41 -7.09 12.91 -17.98
C TYR A 41 -8.34 13.26 -18.81
N GLY A 42 -8.49 14.52 -19.23
CA GLY A 42 -9.72 15.05 -19.81
C GLY A 42 -9.97 14.64 -21.26
N GLU A 43 -8.96 14.75 -22.13
CA GLU A 43 -9.08 14.38 -23.56
C GLU A 43 -9.11 12.85 -23.71
N GLN A 44 -10.17 12.28 -24.28
CA GLN A 44 -10.33 10.83 -24.40
C GLN A 44 -10.87 10.39 -25.77
N GLU A 45 -11.09 11.31 -26.71
CA GLU A 45 -11.56 10.98 -28.06
C GLU A 45 -10.42 10.45 -28.92
N THR A 46 -9.23 11.06 -28.78
CA THR A 46 -8.04 10.76 -29.58
C THR A 46 -7.03 9.85 -28.89
N LYS A 47 -7.22 9.60 -27.58
CA LYS A 47 -6.35 8.76 -26.76
C LYS A 47 -7.13 8.12 -25.61
N ASN A 48 -6.52 7.11 -24.98
CA ASN A 48 -7.05 6.56 -23.74
C ASN A 48 -6.88 7.55 -22.57
N LYS A 49 -7.74 7.40 -21.55
CA LYS A 49 -7.62 8.09 -20.27
C LYS A 49 -6.26 7.80 -19.62
N ILE A 50 -5.60 8.84 -19.09
CA ILE A 50 -4.33 8.73 -18.36
C ILE A 50 -4.48 9.35 -16.97
N PHE A 51 -4.10 8.60 -15.94
CA PHE A 51 -4.00 9.10 -14.57
C PHE A 51 -2.63 9.76 -14.38
N ALA A 52 -2.60 11.09 -14.46
CA ALA A 52 -1.37 11.89 -14.42
C ALA A 52 -1.22 12.63 -13.09
N TYR A 53 0.04 12.83 -12.68
CA TYR A 53 0.42 13.49 -11.42
C TYR A 53 1.64 14.38 -11.67
N THR A 54 1.66 15.55 -11.05
CA THR A 54 2.83 16.46 -11.05
C THR A 54 3.49 16.44 -9.67
N PRO A 55 4.64 15.76 -9.49
CA PRO A 55 5.44 15.93 -8.29
C PRO A 55 6.17 17.27 -8.32
N GLU A 56 5.96 18.09 -7.29
CA GLU A 56 6.75 19.30 -7.02
C GLU A 56 7.90 18.91 -6.07
N VAL A 57 9.08 18.63 -6.64
CA VAL A 57 10.18 17.99 -5.91
C VAL A 57 10.99 18.98 -5.08
N GLY A 58 11.23 18.63 -3.82
CA GLY A 58 12.04 19.39 -2.88
C GLY A 58 11.24 20.37 -2.03
N SER A 59 11.94 21.34 -1.48
CA SER A 59 11.38 22.34 -0.57
C SER A 59 11.57 23.76 -1.09
N SER A 60 10.95 24.74 -0.44
CA SER A 60 11.18 26.16 -0.71
C SER A 60 12.65 26.58 -0.57
N ASN A 61 13.45 25.84 0.22
CA ASN A 61 14.89 26.08 0.38
C ASN A 61 15.73 25.56 -0.80
N ASP A 62 15.21 24.57 -1.54
CA ASP A 62 15.88 24.01 -2.71
C ASP A 62 15.71 24.93 -3.93
N GLY A 63 14.53 25.58 -4.04
CA GLY A 63 14.21 26.49 -5.13
C GLY A 63 14.30 25.83 -6.52
N PHE A 64 14.46 26.64 -7.56
CA PHE A 64 14.59 26.13 -8.93
C PHE A 64 15.98 25.50 -9.20
N TRP A 65 17.00 25.94 -8.46
CA TRP A 65 18.39 25.51 -8.64
C TRP A 65 18.94 24.96 -7.31
N PRO A 66 18.59 23.72 -6.94
CA PRO A 66 19.09 23.13 -5.71
C PRO A 66 20.61 23.05 -5.69
N SER A 67 21.20 23.12 -4.49
CA SER A 67 22.63 22.83 -4.30
C SER A 67 22.98 21.47 -4.92
N PRO A 68 24.16 21.29 -5.55
CA PRO A 68 24.59 19.99 -6.06
C PRO A 68 24.52 18.86 -5.02
N SER A 69 24.73 19.17 -3.73
CA SER A 69 24.60 18.21 -2.63
C SER A 69 23.17 17.71 -2.39
N ARG A 70 22.15 18.41 -2.89
CA ARG A 70 20.73 18.06 -2.75
C ARG A 70 20.21 17.20 -3.91
N ILE A 71 20.90 17.14 -5.04
CA ILE A 71 20.44 16.41 -6.22
C ILE A 71 20.17 14.93 -5.91
N VAL A 72 21.16 14.21 -5.37
CA VAL A 72 21.02 12.78 -5.07
C VAL A 72 19.94 12.52 -4.01
N PRO A 73 19.92 13.23 -2.86
CA PRO A 73 18.82 13.11 -1.90
C PRO A 73 17.43 13.33 -2.50
N LEU A 74 17.26 14.37 -3.33
CA LEU A 74 15.98 14.68 -3.98
C LEU A 74 15.53 13.58 -4.94
N CYS A 75 16.46 12.95 -5.67
CA CYS A 75 16.12 11.79 -6.49
C CYS A 75 15.74 10.57 -5.63
N GLN A 76 16.43 10.36 -4.51
CA GLN A 76 16.21 9.21 -3.62
C GLN A 76 14.83 9.26 -2.94
N GLU A 77 14.38 10.43 -2.48
CA GLU A 77 13.06 10.57 -1.87
C GLU A 77 11.91 10.27 -2.85
N GLN A 78 12.13 10.40 -4.16
CA GLN A 78 11.13 10.06 -5.20
C GLN A 78 11.06 8.56 -5.53
N MET A 79 11.99 7.74 -5.05
CA MET A 79 12.06 6.32 -5.42
C MET A 79 10.80 5.56 -5.03
N TRP A 80 10.28 5.78 -3.83
CA TRP A 80 9.04 5.14 -3.39
C TRP A 80 7.85 5.51 -4.27
N GLN A 81 7.69 6.80 -4.55
CA GLN A 81 6.64 7.32 -5.41
C GLN A 81 6.69 6.68 -6.80
N ASN A 82 7.87 6.66 -7.44
CA ASN A 82 8.05 6.13 -8.79
C ASN A 82 7.80 4.61 -8.87
N ILE A 83 8.32 3.85 -7.90
CA ILE A 83 8.08 2.39 -7.84
C ILE A 83 6.60 2.10 -7.57
N THR A 84 5.97 2.89 -6.70
CA THR A 84 4.53 2.75 -6.39
C THR A 84 3.69 3.06 -7.61
N ALA A 85 3.98 4.13 -8.35
CA ALA A 85 3.31 4.44 -9.62
C ALA A 85 3.41 3.27 -10.61
N ALA A 86 4.59 2.65 -10.76
CA ALA A 86 4.77 1.48 -11.60
C ALA A 86 3.92 0.27 -11.15
N ARG A 87 3.81 0.02 -9.84
CA ARG A 87 2.93 -1.03 -9.29
C ARG A 87 1.46 -0.77 -9.61
N LEU A 88 1.01 0.49 -9.47
CA LEU A 88 -0.39 0.88 -9.69
C LEU A 88 -0.85 0.71 -11.13
N VAL A 89 0.05 0.78 -12.11
CA VAL A 89 -0.28 0.47 -13.52
C VAL A 89 -0.52 -1.04 -13.71
N GLY A 90 0.18 -1.88 -12.95
CA GLY A 90 0.14 -3.35 -13.09
C GLY A 90 -1.00 -4.05 -12.35
N LYS A 91 -0.85 -5.36 -12.17
CA LYS A 91 -1.76 -6.19 -11.36
C LYS A 91 -1.35 -6.11 -9.90
N TYR A 92 -1.93 -5.16 -9.17
CA TYR A 92 -1.51 -4.85 -7.81
C TYR A 92 -2.68 -4.86 -6.82
N ALA A 93 -2.45 -5.49 -5.68
CA ALA A 93 -3.32 -5.44 -4.51
C ALA A 93 -2.45 -5.34 -3.26
N LYS A 94 -2.97 -4.70 -2.22
CA LYS A 94 -2.30 -4.57 -0.94
C LYS A 94 -3.06 -5.36 0.11
N ALA A 95 -2.41 -6.35 0.70
CA ALA A 95 -2.90 -7.02 1.90
C ALA A 95 -2.43 -6.26 3.14
N ALA A 96 -3.28 -6.18 4.17
CA ALA A 96 -2.97 -5.59 5.46
C ALA A 96 -3.50 -6.49 6.58
N ASP A 97 -2.66 -6.72 7.58
CA ASP A 97 -3.03 -7.46 8.77
C ASP A 97 -4.15 -6.72 9.53
N ALA A 98 -5.17 -7.47 9.92
CA ALA A 98 -6.32 -7.02 10.70
C ALA A 98 -6.45 -7.82 12.00
N SER A 99 -5.42 -8.57 12.36
CA SER A 99 -5.35 -9.39 13.57
C SER A 99 -4.97 -8.54 14.78
N PRO A 100 -5.41 -8.94 15.99
CA PRO A 100 -4.85 -8.38 17.21
C PRO A 100 -3.34 -8.61 17.28
N MET A 101 -2.62 -7.63 17.84
CA MET A 101 -1.16 -7.73 18.04
C MET A 101 -0.75 -8.87 18.99
N ILE A 102 -1.64 -9.25 19.91
CA ILE A 102 -1.41 -10.30 20.91
C ILE A 102 -2.57 -11.30 20.84
N SER A 103 -2.25 -12.59 20.80
CA SER A 103 -3.19 -13.70 20.95
C SER A 103 -2.88 -14.45 22.25
N SER A 104 -3.90 -14.71 23.06
CA SER A 104 -3.82 -15.63 24.20
C SER A 104 -4.01 -17.10 23.79
N GLU A 105 -4.42 -17.33 22.54
CA GLU A 105 -4.73 -18.65 22.01
C GLU A 105 -3.54 -19.19 21.22
N ASP A 106 -3.28 -20.48 21.36
CA ASP A 106 -2.26 -21.25 20.65
C ASP A 106 -2.75 -21.73 19.26
N ALA A 107 -4.04 -21.59 18.96
CA ALA A 107 -4.64 -21.70 17.63
C ALA A 107 -5.52 -20.50 17.33
N GLY A 108 -5.57 -20.09 16.07
CA GLY A 108 -6.41 -18.98 15.68
C GLY A 108 -6.43 -18.72 14.18
N TYR A 109 -6.75 -17.48 13.84
CA TYR A 109 -6.86 -17.01 12.48
C TYR A 109 -6.11 -15.69 12.35
N LEU A 110 -5.16 -15.62 11.40
CA LEU A 110 -4.65 -14.35 10.93
C LEU A 110 -5.72 -13.74 10.04
N LYS A 111 -6.35 -12.67 10.54
CA LYS A 111 -7.33 -11.88 9.80
C LYS A 111 -6.60 -10.85 8.97
N TYR A 112 -7.04 -10.63 7.74
CA TYR A 112 -6.47 -9.61 6.88
C TYR A 112 -7.54 -8.97 6.01
N SER A 113 -7.23 -7.77 5.53
CA SER A 113 -7.91 -7.15 4.41
C SER A 113 -7.02 -7.18 3.19
N ILE A 114 -7.60 -7.26 2.00
CA ILE A 114 -6.90 -7.08 0.73
C ILE A 114 -7.65 -6.06 -0.12
N LYS A 115 -6.97 -5.03 -0.61
CA LYS A 115 -7.54 -4.01 -1.49
C LYS A 115 -6.90 -4.07 -2.87
N ARG A 116 -7.69 -4.19 -3.94
CA ARG A 116 -7.20 -4.08 -5.32
C ARG A 116 -6.90 -2.61 -5.62
N LEU A 117 -5.68 -2.34 -6.08
CA LEU A 117 -5.20 -0.99 -6.37
C LEU A 117 -4.68 -0.85 -7.81
N GLY A 118 -4.32 -1.94 -8.48
CA GLY A 118 -3.76 -1.93 -9.83
C GLY A 118 -4.79 -1.74 -10.94
N LEU A 119 -4.44 -0.92 -11.93
CA LEU A 119 -5.25 -0.63 -13.12
C LEU A 119 -5.38 -1.82 -14.07
N THR A 120 -4.35 -2.68 -14.16
CA THR A 120 -4.43 -3.87 -15.01
C THR A 120 -5.37 -4.90 -14.38
N GLU A 121 -6.34 -5.38 -15.17
CA GLU A 121 -7.24 -6.45 -14.75
C GLU A 121 -6.49 -7.70 -14.28
N CYS A 122 -7.02 -8.31 -13.22
CA CYS A 122 -6.45 -9.48 -12.59
C CYS A 122 -7.55 -10.44 -12.19
N ASP A 123 -7.55 -11.64 -12.77
CA ASP A 123 -8.58 -12.65 -12.50
C ASP A 123 -8.54 -13.11 -11.05
N THR A 124 -7.35 -13.21 -10.44
CA THR A 124 -7.21 -13.74 -9.08
C THR A 124 -5.99 -13.18 -8.36
N PHE A 125 -6.20 -12.62 -7.18
CA PHE A 125 -5.14 -12.37 -6.19
C PHE A 125 -5.06 -13.52 -5.20
N LYS A 126 -3.85 -13.90 -4.81
CA LYS A 126 -3.59 -14.99 -3.87
C LYS A 126 -2.96 -14.45 -2.58
N VAL A 127 -3.50 -14.85 -1.44
CA VAL A 127 -2.94 -14.56 -0.12
C VAL A 127 -2.59 -15.88 0.56
N PHE A 128 -1.35 -15.99 1.01
CA PHE A 128 -0.84 -17.14 1.75
C PHE A 128 0.15 -16.67 2.80
N ILE A 129 0.44 -17.54 3.77
CA ILE A 129 1.40 -17.27 4.83
C ILE A 129 2.58 -18.22 4.63
N GLU A 130 3.78 -17.67 4.67
CA GLU A 130 5.04 -18.41 4.68
C GLU A 130 5.66 -18.25 6.08
N PRO A 131 5.73 -19.32 6.90
CA PRO A 131 6.39 -19.27 8.20
C PRO A 131 7.85 -18.84 8.08
N LEU A 132 8.29 -17.93 8.96
CA LEU A 132 9.70 -17.53 9.05
C LEU A 132 10.54 -18.56 9.82
N ASP A 133 9.91 -19.33 10.71
CA ASP A 133 10.53 -20.35 11.56
C ASP A 133 9.51 -21.42 11.99
N SER A 134 9.92 -22.32 12.89
CA SER A 134 9.10 -23.41 13.42
C SER A 134 8.08 -22.99 14.50
N SER A 135 7.99 -21.70 14.85
CA SER A 135 6.97 -21.23 15.82
C SER A 135 5.55 -21.41 15.31
N LEU A 136 5.35 -21.59 14.00
CA LEU A 136 4.08 -22.01 13.42
C LEU A 136 4.10 -23.52 13.13
N LEU A 137 3.31 -24.28 13.89
CA LEU A 137 3.07 -25.71 13.68
C LEU A 137 2.28 -25.96 12.39
N THR A 138 1.22 -25.19 12.17
CA THR A 138 0.39 -25.33 10.96
C THR A 138 -0.12 -23.98 10.47
N VAL A 139 -0.29 -23.90 9.15
CA VAL A 139 -0.81 -22.74 8.43
C VAL A 139 -1.88 -23.21 7.44
N GLY A 140 -2.99 -22.45 7.37
CA GLY A 140 -4.07 -22.71 6.44
C GLY A 140 -3.65 -22.52 4.97
N GLY A 141 -4.41 -23.11 4.05
CA GLY A 141 -4.14 -23.01 2.63
C GLY A 141 -4.27 -21.59 2.05
N THR A 142 -3.74 -21.41 0.84
CA THR A 142 -3.86 -20.16 0.07
C THR A 142 -5.31 -19.74 -0.14
N LYS A 143 -5.59 -18.47 0.09
CA LYS A 143 -6.88 -17.83 -0.19
C LYS A 143 -6.83 -17.13 -1.55
N ASN A 144 -7.89 -17.32 -2.34
CA ASN A 144 -8.03 -16.74 -3.66
C ASN A 144 -9.12 -15.66 -3.63
N HIS A 145 -8.79 -14.46 -4.09
CA HIS A 145 -9.72 -13.35 -4.28
C HIS A 145 -9.91 -13.14 -5.77
N VAL A 146 -11.09 -13.44 -6.27
CA VAL A 146 -11.38 -13.58 -7.71
C VAL A 146 -12.16 -12.36 -8.20
N ASN A 147 -11.78 -11.84 -9.37
CA ASN A 147 -12.49 -10.75 -10.06
C ASN A 147 -12.76 -9.51 -9.17
N MET A 148 -11.81 -9.14 -8.31
CA MET A 148 -11.94 -7.94 -7.49
C MET A 148 -12.07 -6.70 -8.38
N ALA A 149 -13.09 -5.87 -8.17
CA ALA A 149 -13.21 -4.58 -8.82
C ALA A 149 -12.11 -3.61 -8.36
N LEU A 150 -11.77 -2.60 -9.17
CA LEU A 150 -10.81 -1.57 -8.76
C LEU A 150 -11.27 -0.88 -7.47
N LEU A 151 -10.37 -0.69 -6.50
CA LEU A 151 -10.63 -0.21 -5.14
C LEU A 151 -11.46 -1.13 -4.24
N GLN A 152 -11.92 -2.29 -4.72
CA GLN A 152 -12.59 -3.27 -3.88
C GLN A 152 -11.66 -3.74 -2.76
N THR A 153 -12.22 -3.84 -1.56
CA THR A 153 -11.58 -4.44 -0.39
C THR A 153 -12.35 -5.70 0.02
N ASP A 154 -11.63 -6.80 0.13
CA ASP A 154 -12.13 -8.04 0.73
C ASP A 154 -11.50 -8.24 2.10
N ASN A 155 -12.22 -8.93 2.99
CA ASN A 155 -11.69 -9.38 4.27
C ASN A 155 -11.77 -10.91 4.31
N ASP A 156 -10.71 -11.55 4.77
CA ASP A 156 -10.67 -13.00 4.97
C ASP A 156 -9.66 -13.33 6.08
N SER A 157 -9.43 -14.61 6.33
CA SER A 157 -8.49 -15.08 7.33
C SER A 157 -7.88 -16.42 6.97
N ILE A 158 -6.66 -16.66 7.45
CA ILE A 158 -5.92 -17.91 7.31
C ILE A 158 -5.72 -18.51 8.70
N SER A 159 -6.08 -19.79 8.87
CA SER A 159 -5.89 -20.49 10.14
C SER A 159 -4.41 -20.64 10.48
N LEU A 160 -4.06 -20.52 11.76
CA LEU A 160 -2.71 -20.68 12.28
C LEU A 160 -2.74 -21.56 13.54
N ARG A 161 -1.67 -22.33 13.74
CA ARG A 161 -1.37 -23.02 15.01
C ARG A 161 0.05 -22.67 15.42
N PHE A 162 0.21 -22.13 16.63
CA PHE A 162 1.52 -21.82 17.21
C PHE A 162 2.09 -23.02 17.94
N GLN A 163 3.41 -23.20 17.85
CA GLN A 163 4.15 -24.10 18.71
C GLN A 163 4.29 -23.46 20.09
N LEU A 164 3.77 -24.11 21.13
CA LEU A 164 4.05 -23.72 22.50
C LEU A 164 5.49 -24.14 22.84
N ASN A 165 6.24 -23.25 23.51
CA ASN A 165 7.59 -23.56 23.99
C ASN A 165 7.58 -24.68 25.06
N SER A 166 6.47 -24.87 25.78
CA SER A 166 6.23 -26.06 26.62
C SER A 166 4.74 -26.29 26.88
N ASP A 167 4.29 -27.54 26.81
CA ASP A 167 2.94 -27.97 27.24
C ASP A 167 2.84 -28.21 28.76
N THR A 168 3.94 -28.06 29.50
CA THR A 168 3.95 -28.17 30.96
C THR A 168 3.59 -26.83 31.58
N TYR A 169 2.35 -26.71 32.04
CA TYR A 169 1.95 -25.71 33.03
C TYR A 169 2.82 -25.92 34.29
N VAL A 170 3.70 -24.97 34.62
CA VAL A 170 4.36 -24.94 35.93
C VAL A 170 3.59 -23.93 36.78
N GLU A 171 2.71 -24.42 37.64
CA GLU A 171 2.18 -23.59 38.75
C GLU A 171 3.28 -23.48 39.81
N GLY A 172 3.82 -22.27 39.96
CA GLY A 172 4.79 -21.93 40.99
C GLY A 172 5.16 -20.46 40.86
N ASP A 173 5.07 -19.70 41.96
CA ASP A 173 5.32 -18.25 42.01
C ASP A 173 6.65 -17.89 41.33
N GLY A 174 6.57 -17.40 40.10
CA GLY A 174 7.75 -17.13 39.29
C GLY A 174 7.42 -16.19 38.14
N PHE A 175 7.42 -14.89 38.43
CA PHE A 175 7.52 -13.85 37.41
C PHE A 175 8.70 -14.15 36.48
N TYR A 176 8.45 -14.24 35.17
CA TYR A 176 9.49 -13.98 34.18
C TYR A 176 8.93 -13.14 33.05
N ILE A 177 9.39 -11.88 33.03
CA ILE A 177 9.41 -10.98 31.89
C ILE A 177 10.75 -11.23 31.21
N PHE A 178 10.76 -11.51 29.90
CA PHE A 178 11.71 -10.96 28.93
C PHE A 178 11.01 -10.84 27.59
#